data_AF-A0A6P8U2X0-F1
#
_entry.id   AF-A0A6P8U2X0-F1
#
_cell.length_a   1.000
_cell.length_b   1.000
_cell.length_c   1.000
_cell.angle_alpha   90.00
_cell.angle_beta   90.00
_cell.angle_gamma   90.00
#
_symmetry.space_group_name_H-M   'P 1'
#
loop_
_entity.id
_entity.type
_entity.pdbx_description
1 polymer ?
#
loop_
_entity_poly.entity_id
_entity_poly.type
_entity_poly.pdbx_seq_one_letter_code
_entity_poly.pdbx_strand_id
1 'polypeptide(L)'
;SISSDTYTCITPTYINSFLPLLSTSSPPCLLSSPLRLYLRGYSGTAGGQSSLTPHGTGFSTRDQDHDNCDHCKCALMLTGGWWFDACGFSNLNGIYYTVGHNIRKLNGIKWHHFRGPSYSLQSTSMMVRPYDF
;
A
#
# COMPACT_ATOMS: atom_id res chain seq x y z
N SER A 1 -25.08 -15.02 10.67
CA SER A 1 -23.59 -14.91 10.63
C SER A 1 -23.20 -14.48 9.22
N ILE A 2 -23.20 -13.16 8.97
CA ILE A 2 -22.82 -12.62 7.66
C ILE A 2 -21.41 -12.04 7.83
N SER A 3 -20.43 -12.71 7.24
CA SER A 3 -19.07 -12.20 7.03
C SER A 3 -19.18 -11.02 6.07
N SER A 4 -19.05 -9.80 6.57
CA SER A 4 -18.98 -8.60 5.74
C SER A 4 -17.58 -8.47 5.17
N ASP A 5 -17.29 -9.24 4.12
CA ASP A 5 -16.08 -9.07 3.33
C ASP A 5 -16.21 -7.78 2.51
N THR A 6 -15.65 -6.68 3.02
CA THR A 6 -15.64 -5.39 2.34
C THR A 6 -14.64 -5.42 1.20
N TYR A 7 -15.14 -5.54 -0.04
CA TYR A 7 -14.33 -5.49 -1.25
C TYR A 7 -13.99 -4.03 -1.64
N THR A 8 -12.74 -3.78 -2.02
CA THR A 8 -12.23 -2.45 -2.37
C THR A 8 -11.63 -2.43 -3.78
N CYS A 9 -12.19 -1.60 -4.66
CA CYS A 9 -11.56 -1.25 -5.94
C CYS A 9 -10.70 0.00 -5.77
N ILE A 10 -9.37 -0.14 -5.85
CA ILE A 10 -8.46 1.00 -5.89
C ILE A 10 -8.38 1.49 -7.33
N THR A 11 -9.07 2.59 -7.65
CA THR A 11 -8.88 3.32 -8.90
C THR A 11 -7.95 4.51 -8.65
N PRO A 12 -6.76 4.55 -9.27
CA PRO A 12 -5.82 5.63 -9.03
C PRO A 12 -6.17 6.81 -9.94
N THR A 13 -6.98 7.74 -9.44
CA THR A 13 -7.26 8.98 -10.19
C THR A 13 -6.93 10.28 -9.47
N TYR A 14 -7.11 10.48 -8.16
CA TYR A 14 -6.70 11.77 -7.55
C TYR A 14 -6.56 11.77 -6.02
N ILE A 15 -5.43 12.38 -5.61
CA ILE A 15 -4.56 12.15 -4.44
C ILE A 15 -4.54 13.13 -3.24
N ASN A 16 -5.52 13.14 -2.31
CA ASN A 16 -5.24 13.61 -0.93
C ASN A 16 -5.23 12.52 0.16
N SER A 17 -4.21 12.55 1.01
CA SER A 17 -4.00 11.63 2.13
C SER A 17 -4.84 12.01 3.34
N PHE A 18 -5.91 11.27 3.60
CA PHE A 18 -6.45 11.06 4.94
C PHE A 18 -6.82 9.59 5.07
N LEU A 19 -6.01 8.83 5.79
CA LEU A 19 -6.44 7.57 6.38
C LEU A 19 -7.56 7.90 7.37
N PRO A 20 -8.67 7.12 7.41
CA PRO A 20 -9.69 7.34 8.41
C PRO A 20 -9.09 7.06 9.78
N LEU A 21 -8.92 8.10 10.58
CA LEU A 21 -8.82 7.96 12.03
C LEU A 21 -10.15 7.37 12.48
N LEU A 22 -10.21 6.06 12.67
CA LEU A 22 -11.27 5.43 13.44
C LEU A 22 -11.09 5.89 14.89
N SER A 23 -11.71 7.04 15.20
CA SER A 23 -11.94 7.50 16.56
C SER A 23 -12.94 6.55 17.23
N THR A 24 -12.43 5.52 17.91
CA THR A 24 -13.13 4.93 19.05
C THR A 24 -12.15 4.77 20.20
N SER A 25 -12.52 5.35 21.33
CA SER A 25 -11.79 5.41 22.58
C SER A 25 -11.59 4.03 23.21
N SER A 26 -10.59 3.30 22.71
CA SER A 26 -10.13 2.03 23.28
C SER A 26 -8.60 2.11 23.45
N PRO A 27 -8.00 1.53 24.51
CA PRO A 27 -6.54 1.47 24.63
C PRO A 27 -5.96 0.80 23.38
N PRO A 28 -4.69 1.05 23.02
CA PRO A 28 -4.11 0.48 21.81
C PRO A 28 -4.10 -1.04 21.94
N CYS A 29 -5.12 -1.68 21.38
CA CYS A 29 -5.11 -3.11 21.15
C CYS A 29 -3.90 -3.33 20.25
N LEU A 30 -2.83 -3.91 20.80
CA LEU A 30 -1.79 -4.52 20.00
C LEU A 30 -2.54 -5.50 19.09
N LEU A 31 -2.65 -5.16 17.82
CA LEU A 31 -3.34 -5.99 16.85
C LEU A 31 -2.54 -7.29 16.79
N SER A 32 -3.05 -8.35 17.42
CA SER A 32 -2.34 -9.64 17.55
C SER A 32 -2.20 -10.36 16.21
N SER A 33 -2.80 -9.82 15.15
CA SER A 33 -2.77 -10.32 13.79
C SER A 33 -2.45 -9.19 12.81
N PRO A 34 -1.69 -9.46 11.74
CA PRO A 34 -1.38 -8.46 10.73
C PRO A 34 -2.64 -7.99 9.99
N LEU A 35 -2.71 -6.70 9.64
CA LEU A 35 -3.73 -6.17 8.74
C LEU A 35 -3.49 -6.72 7.33
N ARG A 36 -4.46 -7.46 6.78
CA ARG A 36 -4.31 -8.14 5.48
C ARG A 36 -5.01 -7.40 4.35
N LEU A 37 -4.39 -7.41 3.17
CA LEU A 37 -4.96 -6.81 1.96
C LEU A 37 -5.74 -7.85 1.14
N TYR A 38 -7.02 -7.59 0.89
CA TYR A 38 -7.84 -8.40 0.00
C TYR A 38 -8.40 -7.53 -1.12
N LEU A 39 -8.03 -7.85 -2.34
CA LEU A 39 -8.50 -7.17 -3.54
C LEU A 39 -9.36 -8.13 -4.36
N ARG A 40 -9.97 -7.68 -5.45
CA ARG A 40 -10.50 -8.57 -6.49
C ARG A 40 -10.62 -7.81 -7.79
N GLY A 41 -10.05 -8.37 -8.85
CA GLY A 41 -9.99 -7.71 -10.15
C GLY A 41 -9.04 -6.51 -10.15
N TYR A 42 -8.67 -6.08 -11.35
CA TYR A 42 -7.89 -4.88 -11.58
C TYR A 42 -8.44 -4.19 -12.82
N SER A 43 -8.64 -2.89 -12.73
CA SER A 43 -9.04 -2.04 -13.84
C SER A 43 -8.40 -0.66 -13.70
N GLY A 44 -8.18 0.01 -14.82
CA GLY A 44 -7.61 1.35 -14.86
C GLY A 44 -6.37 1.45 -15.75
N THR A 45 -5.71 2.60 -15.67
CA THR A 45 -4.62 3.01 -16.58
C THR A 45 -3.25 3.08 -15.91
N ALA A 46 -3.15 2.75 -14.62
CA ALA A 46 -1.89 2.75 -13.87
C ALA A 46 -1.05 1.49 -14.13
N GLY A 47 -0.87 1.15 -15.40
CA GLY A 47 -0.19 -0.06 -15.86
C GLY A 47 -1.16 -1.14 -16.35
N GLY A 48 -0.64 -2.07 -17.17
CA GLY A 48 -1.42 -3.19 -17.71
C GLY A 48 -1.80 -4.24 -16.66
N GLN A 49 -1.22 -4.18 -15.46
CA GLN A 49 -1.53 -5.03 -14.31
C GLN A 49 -1.31 -4.27 -12.99
N SER A 50 -1.90 -4.77 -11.91
CA SER A 50 -1.76 -4.21 -10.56
C SER A 50 -0.32 -4.33 -10.04
N SER A 51 0.19 -3.29 -9.37
CA SER A 51 1.46 -3.35 -8.64
C SER A 51 1.28 -3.73 -7.15
N LEU A 52 0.06 -4.08 -6.74
CA LEU A 52 -0.23 -4.53 -5.39
C LEU A 52 0.21 -5.97 -5.20
N THR A 53 0.47 -6.32 -3.96
CA THR A 53 0.92 -7.64 -3.54
C THR A 53 -0.23 -8.66 -3.55
N PRO A 54 0.08 -9.96 -3.49
CA PRO A 54 -0.92 -11.02 -3.47
C PRO A 54 -1.96 -10.86 -2.34
N HIS A 55 -3.13 -11.46 -2.54
CA HIS A 55 -4.21 -11.43 -1.54
C HIS A 55 -3.76 -12.04 -0.22
N GLY A 56 -4.17 -11.43 0.89
CA GLY A 56 -3.83 -11.87 2.24
C GLY A 56 -2.46 -11.40 2.72
N THR A 57 -1.68 -10.64 1.94
CA THR A 57 -0.39 -10.08 2.36
C THR A 57 -0.58 -9.22 3.61
N GLY A 58 0.28 -9.41 4.61
CA GLY A 58 0.26 -8.67 5.87
C GLY A 58 0.86 -7.27 5.73
N PHE A 59 0.35 -6.33 6.52
CA PHE A 59 0.92 -4.98 6.58
C PHE A 59 2.16 -4.98 7.46
N SER A 60 3.28 -4.53 6.91
CA SER A 60 4.54 -4.38 7.64
C SER A 60 4.80 -2.92 7.95
N THR A 61 5.36 -2.68 9.12
CA THR A 61 5.85 -1.37 9.58
C THR A 61 7.32 -1.51 9.98
N ARG A 62 7.95 -0.42 10.41
CA ARG A 62 9.34 -0.44 10.86
C ARG A 62 9.55 -1.35 12.09
N ASP A 63 8.53 -1.43 12.93
CA ASP A 63 8.51 -2.16 14.20
C ASP A 63 7.88 -3.56 14.09
N GLN A 64 7.07 -3.83 13.06
CA GLN A 64 6.42 -5.11 12.84
C GLN A 64 6.67 -5.62 11.42
N ASP A 65 7.33 -6.77 11.33
CA ASP A 65 7.73 -7.36 10.06
C ASP A 65 6.79 -8.50 9.69
N HIS A 66 5.97 -8.27 8.67
CA HIS A 66 5.04 -9.23 8.09
C HIS A 66 5.27 -9.37 6.59
N ASP A 67 6.46 -8.99 6.11
CA ASP A 67 6.81 -9.12 4.71
C ASP A 67 7.42 -10.50 4.44
N ASN A 68 7.24 -11.02 3.24
CA ASN A 68 7.77 -12.33 2.85
C ASN A 68 9.23 -12.21 2.38
N CYS A 69 10.08 -11.46 3.10
CA CYS A 69 11.51 -11.36 2.81
C CYS A 69 12.35 -12.06 3.89
N ASP A 70 12.98 -13.18 3.55
CA ASP A 70 13.76 -13.97 4.52
C ASP A 70 14.97 -13.22 5.12
N HIS A 71 15.52 -12.26 4.38
CA HIS A 71 16.79 -11.61 4.71
C HIS A 71 16.74 -10.07 4.64
N CYS A 72 15.55 -9.48 4.62
CA CYS A 72 15.41 -8.03 4.55
C CYS A 72 14.17 -7.54 5.30
N LYS A 73 14.14 -6.24 5.60
CA LYS A 73 12.99 -5.56 6.22
C LYS A 73 12.51 -4.45 5.32
N CYS A 74 11.44 -4.68 4.58
CA CYS A 74 11.04 -3.80 3.49
C CYS A 74 10.54 -2.44 3.97
N ALA A 75 9.81 -2.41 5.09
CA ALA A 75 9.40 -1.15 5.71
C ALA A 75 10.59 -0.30 6.18
N LEU A 76 11.71 -0.92 6.53
CA LEU A 76 12.94 -0.21 6.90
C LEU A 76 13.67 0.33 5.66
N MET A 77 13.82 -0.50 4.62
CA MET A 77 14.55 -0.13 3.40
C MET A 77 13.78 0.86 2.53
N LEU A 78 12.48 0.62 2.33
CA LEU A 78 11.63 1.39 1.43
C LEU A 78 10.90 2.54 2.13
N THR A 79 10.97 2.60 3.46
CA THR A 79 10.30 3.59 4.31
C THR A 79 8.77 3.49 4.27
N GLY A 80 8.14 3.74 5.41
CA GLY A 80 6.68 3.69 5.54
C GLY A 80 6.15 2.27 5.73
N GLY A 81 4.89 2.18 6.14
CA GLY A 81 4.19 0.92 6.28
C GLY A 81 3.48 0.55 4.97
N TRP A 82 3.51 -0.71 4.58
CA TRP A 82 2.84 -1.20 3.38
C TRP A 82 2.59 -2.70 3.45
N TRP A 83 1.72 -3.20 2.57
CA TRP A 83 1.56 -4.63 2.34
C TRP A 83 2.72 -5.13 1.47
N PHE A 84 3.88 -5.33 2.07
CA PHE A 84 5.09 -5.76 1.36
C PHE A 84 5.13 -7.28 1.17
N ASP A 85 5.59 -7.71 0.00
CA ASP A 85 5.82 -9.11 -0.37
C ASP A 85 7.17 -9.16 -1.08
N ALA A 86 8.22 -9.59 -0.36
CA ALA A 86 9.62 -9.38 -0.76
C ALA A 86 9.87 -7.93 -1.27
N CYS A 87 9.34 -6.94 -0.52
CA CYS A 87 9.31 -5.50 -0.78
C CYS A 87 8.43 -5.04 -1.94
N GLY A 88 8.17 -5.93 -2.89
CA GLY A 88 7.13 -5.79 -3.89
C GLY A 88 7.27 -4.61 -4.85
N PHE A 89 6.19 -4.44 -5.60
CA PHE A 89 6.11 -3.55 -6.75
C PHE A 89 5.49 -2.19 -6.46
N SER A 90 4.96 -1.98 -5.26
CA SER A 90 4.35 -0.71 -4.86
C SER A 90 4.76 -0.32 -3.46
N ASN A 91 4.75 1.00 -3.22
CA ASN A 91 4.76 1.60 -1.90
C ASN A 91 4.20 3.01 -2.04
N LEU A 92 2.90 3.20 -1.77
CA LEU A 92 2.30 4.53 -1.84
C LEU A 92 2.62 5.39 -0.60
N ASN A 93 3.18 4.77 0.44
CA ASN A 93 3.58 5.42 1.69
C ASN A 93 5.10 5.69 1.74
N GLY A 94 5.79 5.62 0.60
CA GLY A 94 7.22 5.92 0.49
C GLY A 94 7.53 7.41 0.63
N ILE A 95 8.81 7.75 0.61
CA ILE A 95 9.28 9.14 0.74
C ILE A 95 8.79 9.97 -0.46
N TYR A 96 8.21 11.14 -0.16
CA TYR A 96 7.93 12.13 -1.20
C TYR A 96 9.22 12.80 -1.68
N TYR A 97 9.44 12.76 -2.99
CA TYR A 97 10.53 13.46 -3.66
C TYR A 97 9.99 14.52 -4.60
N THR A 98 10.57 15.72 -4.55
CA THR A 98 10.23 16.82 -5.45
C THR A 98 10.60 16.51 -6.90
N VAL A 99 9.94 17.21 -7.83
CA VAL A 99 10.21 17.10 -9.27
C VAL A 99 11.68 17.37 -9.55
N GLY A 100 12.28 16.52 -10.40
CA GLY A 100 13.72 16.58 -10.71
C GLY A 100 14.60 15.76 -9.77
N HIS A 101 14.10 15.42 -8.58
CA HIS A 101 14.78 14.54 -7.62
C HIS A 101 14.07 13.19 -7.44
N ASN A 102 13.00 12.94 -8.18
CA ASN A 102 12.13 11.78 -8.04
C ASN A 102 12.55 10.56 -8.88
N ILE A 103 13.71 10.60 -9.52
CA ILE A 103 14.27 9.50 -10.34
C ILE A 103 15.34 8.75 -9.52
N ARG A 104 15.47 7.44 -9.74
CA ARG A 104 16.39 6.54 -9.02
C ARG A 104 16.09 6.46 -7.51
N LYS A 105 14.81 6.57 -7.13
CA LYS A 105 14.33 6.53 -5.74
C LYS A 105 13.56 5.24 -5.49
N LEU A 106 14.23 4.24 -4.92
CA LEU A 106 13.61 2.95 -4.59
C LEU A 106 12.64 3.04 -3.40
N ASN A 107 12.97 3.91 -2.43
CA ASN A 107 12.20 4.20 -1.23
C ASN A 107 11.19 5.35 -1.41
N GLY A 108 10.95 5.76 -2.65
CA GLY A 108 9.96 6.79 -2.97
C GLY A 108 8.55 6.23 -3.07
N ILE A 109 7.61 7.11 -3.38
CA ILE A 109 6.22 6.74 -3.67
C ILE A 109 6.18 5.96 -5.00
N LYS A 110 6.04 4.63 -4.95
CA LYS A 110 6.30 3.75 -6.09
C LYS A 110 5.06 3.02 -6.59
N TRP A 111 4.91 2.98 -7.91
CA TRP A 111 4.00 2.06 -8.61
C TRP A 111 4.67 1.49 -9.87
N HIS A 112 5.26 0.30 -9.72
CA HIS A 112 6.18 -0.28 -10.68
C HIS A 112 5.60 -0.39 -12.09
N HIS A 113 4.40 -0.94 -12.24
CA HIS A 113 3.82 -1.17 -13.56
C HIS A 113 3.32 0.10 -14.27
N PHE A 114 3.36 1.25 -13.60
CA PHE A 114 3.06 2.54 -14.22
C PHE A 114 4.32 3.31 -14.63
N ARG A 115 5.29 3.49 -13.71
CA ARG A 115 6.47 4.35 -13.94
C ARG A 115 7.82 3.69 -13.69
N GLY A 116 7.84 2.39 -13.42
CA GLY A 116 9.07 1.66 -13.12
C GLY A 116 9.40 1.63 -11.62
N PRO A 117 10.44 0.87 -11.24
CA PRO A 117 10.71 0.53 -9.84
C PRO A 117 11.41 1.65 -9.07
N SER A 118 11.94 2.66 -9.76
CA SER A 118 12.77 3.71 -9.17
C SER A 118 12.26 5.12 -9.47
N TYR A 119 11.00 5.25 -9.88
CA TYR A 119 10.33 6.52 -10.09
C TYR A 119 9.41 6.80 -8.90
N SER A 120 9.64 7.91 -8.21
CA SER A 120 8.75 8.40 -7.16
C SER A 120 7.66 9.26 -7.78
N LEU A 121 6.41 8.89 -7.52
CA LEU A 121 5.21 9.65 -7.90
C LEU A 121 5.11 10.93 -7.07
N GLN A 122 4.38 11.92 -7.59
CA GLN A 122 4.19 13.22 -6.96
C GLN A 122 2.93 13.28 -6.08
N SER A 123 2.00 12.34 -6.25
CA SER A 123 0.73 12.30 -5.50
C SER A 123 0.08 10.91 -5.65
N THR A 124 -0.41 10.32 -4.55
CA THR A 124 -0.99 8.94 -4.50
C THR A 124 -1.98 8.66 -3.36
N SER A 125 -3.16 8.03 -3.61
CA SER A 125 -4.47 7.88 -2.82
C SER A 125 -4.86 6.45 -2.92
N MET A 126 -5.50 6.07 -1.83
CA MET A 126 -6.35 4.92 -1.79
C MET A 126 -7.73 5.43 -1.44
N MET A 127 -8.70 5.13 -2.30
CA MET A 127 -10.11 5.37 -2.05
C MET A 127 -10.80 4.01 -2.03
N VAL A 128 -11.79 3.87 -1.15
CA VAL A 128 -12.59 2.66 -1.02
C VAL A 128 -14.04 3.01 -1.30
N ARG A 129 -14.69 2.21 -2.14
CA ARG A 129 -16.13 2.26 -2.36
C ARG A 129 -16.72 0.89 -1.99
N PRO A 130 -17.80 0.84 -1.19
CA PRO A 130 -18.56 -0.39 -0.98
C PRO A 130 -19.08 -0.95 -2.31
N TYR A 131 -19.17 -2.27 -2.42
CA TYR A 131 -19.63 -2.94 -3.64
C TYR A 131 -21.12 -2.68 -3.95
N ASP A 132 -21.97 -2.50 -2.93
CA ASP A 132 -23.43 -2.47 -3.05
C ASP A 132 -24.06 -1.06 -3.07
N PHE A 133 -23.52 -0.14 -3.87
CA PHE A 133 -23.90 1.28 -3.84
C PHE A 133 -24.59 1.76 -5.12
#